data_AF-A0AAF0JAG4-F1
#
_entry.id   AF-A0AAF0JAG4-F1
#
_cell.length_a   1.000
_cell.length_b   1.000
_cell.length_c   1.000
_cell.angle_alpha   90.00
_cell.angle_beta   90.00
_cell.angle_gamma   90.00
#
_symmetry.space_group_name_H-M   'P 1'
#
loop_
_entity.id
_entity.type
_entity.pdbx_description
1 polymer ?
#
loop_
_entity_poly.entity_id
_entity_poly.type
_entity_poly.pdbx_seq_one_letter_code
_entity_poly.pdbx_strand_id
1 'polypeptide(L)'
;MERVYAVLAWPAYWNECSLLTAKVASGDTPSIPAHLVQARTAANAAWNALLLYVCDMALGYLLSTALEAHEAWLVQRGVQLLDAMDAPALRSVLDWLAHWPLGIKLNTELALFSRDVLASIAEAHSAYVLQPLFAHLSQFVQGCCWVSRCLGATVLLSVLLDTLMVLGMHVRGMYFLVRHVYLFFTRAAGSLFDMFRGKKRNPIHHGRLDTAEYEVDQLFLGTILFTLLVFLFPTVLMFYATVAAAHLAVLCVYAGLVSLVRLLGALPLYTLILRVWNSARVPCGVALVGQYRMKGCAIGLTAALAPLHSALRPLAEVPHLVWCALCGAPLHVPL
;
A
#
# COMPACT_ATOMS: atom_id res chain seq x y z
N MET A 1 -10.83 -9.82 1.69
CA MET A 1 -11.27 -10.81 0.68
C MET A 1 -10.80 -12.23 0.99
N GLU A 2 -9.61 -12.45 1.53
CA GLU A 2 -9.05 -13.81 1.69
C GLU A 2 -9.82 -14.73 2.66
N ARG A 3 -10.47 -14.21 3.71
CA ARG A 3 -11.34 -15.03 4.58
C ARG A 3 -12.62 -15.51 3.91
N VAL A 4 -13.15 -14.73 2.97
CA VAL A 4 -14.31 -15.16 2.16
C VAL A 4 -13.90 -16.33 1.28
N TYR A 5 -12.66 -16.34 0.77
CA TYR A 5 -12.11 -17.46 0.03
C TYR A 5 -12.09 -18.75 0.87
N ALA A 6 -11.79 -18.67 2.18
CA ALA A 6 -11.83 -19.83 3.07
C ALA A 6 -13.23 -20.43 3.24
N VAL A 7 -14.24 -19.55 3.36
CA VAL A 7 -15.65 -19.97 3.45
C VAL A 7 -16.15 -20.54 2.12
N LEU A 8 -15.74 -19.95 1.00
CA LEU A 8 -16.15 -20.36 -0.35
C LEU A 8 -15.41 -21.61 -0.88
N ALA A 9 -14.24 -21.93 -0.33
CA ALA A 9 -13.47 -23.10 -0.76
C ALA A 9 -14.20 -24.43 -0.50
N TRP A 10 -15.00 -24.50 0.56
CA TRP A 10 -15.79 -25.70 0.88
C TRP A 10 -16.96 -25.94 -0.09
N PRO A 11 -17.84 -24.95 -0.39
CA PRO A 11 -18.82 -25.04 -1.48
C PRO A 11 -18.22 -25.42 -2.83
N ALA A 12 -17.07 -24.83 -3.19
CA ALA A 12 -16.38 -25.17 -4.44
C ALA A 12 -15.95 -26.64 -4.45
N TYR A 13 -15.37 -27.13 -3.35
CA TYR A 13 -15.02 -28.55 -3.20
C TYR A 13 -16.24 -29.47 -3.31
N TRP A 14 -17.34 -29.17 -2.62
CA TRP A 14 -18.56 -29.98 -2.70
C TRP A 14 -19.16 -29.99 -4.10
N ASN A 15 -19.11 -28.88 -4.83
CA ASN A 15 -19.56 -28.81 -6.21
C ASN A 15 -18.71 -29.67 -7.15
N GLU A 16 -17.39 -29.66 -7.00
CA GLU A 16 -16.52 -30.56 -7.79
C GLU A 16 -16.76 -32.03 -7.46
N CYS A 17 -17.02 -32.35 -6.19
CA CYS A 17 -17.40 -33.71 -5.79
C CYS A 17 -18.75 -34.14 -6.39
N SER A 18 -19.76 -33.28 -6.41
CA SER A 18 -21.06 -33.62 -6.99
C SER A 18 -20.95 -33.85 -8.50
N LEU A 19 -20.22 -33.00 -9.21
CA LEU A 19 -19.92 -33.17 -10.64
C LEU A 19 -19.19 -34.48 -10.92
N LEU A 20 -18.17 -34.81 -10.12
CA LEU A 20 -17.45 -36.08 -10.24
C LEU A 20 -18.39 -37.28 -10.05
N THR A 21 -19.25 -37.25 -9.02
CA THR A 21 -20.21 -38.33 -8.79
C THR A 21 -21.23 -38.47 -9.92
N ALA A 22 -21.68 -37.35 -10.50
CA ALA A 22 -22.59 -37.36 -11.65
C ALA A 22 -21.93 -37.96 -12.89
N LYS A 23 -20.65 -37.67 -13.13
CA LYS A 23 -19.87 -38.23 -14.25
C LYS A 23 -19.60 -39.72 -14.10
N VAL A 24 -19.33 -40.16 -12.87
CA VAL A 24 -19.22 -41.59 -12.55
C VAL A 24 -20.56 -42.29 -12.79
N ALA A 25 -21.67 -41.68 -12.35
CA ALA A 25 -23.01 -42.22 -12.56
C ALA A 25 -23.43 -42.26 -14.04
N SER A 26 -22.97 -41.30 -14.86
CA SER A 26 -23.26 -41.26 -16.30
C SER A 26 -22.34 -42.16 -17.14
N GLY A 27 -21.35 -42.84 -16.53
CA GLY A 27 -20.40 -43.69 -17.24
C GLY A 27 -19.40 -42.95 -18.14
N ASP A 28 -19.23 -41.64 -17.95
CA ASP A 28 -18.34 -40.79 -18.76
C ASP A 28 -16.88 -40.93 -18.32
N THR A 29 -16.31 -42.11 -18.55
CA THR A 29 -14.94 -42.49 -18.16
C THR A 29 -13.81 -41.54 -18.60
N PRO A 30 -13.81 -40.91 -19.80
CA PRO A 30 -12.68 -40.07 -20.22
C PRO A 30 -12.58 -38.74 -19.44
N SER A 31 -13.68 -38.22 -18.88
CA SER A 31 -13.66 -36.95 -18.14
C SER A 31 -13.31 -37.08 -16.66
N ILE A 32 -13.42 -38.29 -16.10
CA ILE A 32 -13.15 -38.60 -14.67
C ILE A 32 -11.76 -38.12 -14.20
N PRO A 33 -10.64 -38.35 -14.93
CA PRO A 33 -9.31 -37.93 -14.46
C PRO A 33 -9.17 -36.41 -14.29
N ALA A 34 -9.79 -35.62 -15.18
CA ALA A 34 -9.73 -34.16 -15.10
C ALA A 34 -10.51 -33.64 -13.89
N HIS A 35 -11.73 -34.14 -13.68
CA HIS A 35 -12.55 -33.77 -12.52
C HIS A 35 -11.96 -34.27 -11.19
N LEU A 36 -11.26 -35.41 -11.18
CA LEU A 36 -10.51 -35.87 -10.00
C LEU A 36 -9.40 -34.90 -9.59
N VAL A 37 -8.66 -34.35 -10.56
CA VAL A 37 -7.63 -33.33 -10.30
C VAL A 37 -8.27 -32.06 -9.76
N GLN A 38 -9.37 -31.59 -10.36
CA GLN A 38 -10.09 -30.39 -9.91
C GLN A 38 -10.65 -30.54 -8.48
N ALA A 39 -11.33 -31.65 -8.20
CA ALA A 39 -11.85 -31.96 -6.86
C ALA A 39 -10.72 -32.01 -5.82
N ARG A 40 -9.56 -32.58 -6.17
CA ARG A 40 -8.38 -32.61 -5.29
C ARG A 40 -7.78 -31.23 -5.06
N THR A 41 -7.67 -30.39 -6.09
CA THR A 41 -7.18 -29.01 -5.93
C THR A 41 -8.12 -28.19 -5.07
N ALA A 42 -9.43 -28.35 -5.24
CA ALA A 42 -10.44 -27.70 -4.41
C ALA A 42 -10.38 -28.20 -2.95
N ALA A 43 -10.19 -29.50 -2.74
CA ALA A 43 -9.98 -30.07 -1.40
C ALA A 43 -8.73 -29.48 -0.73
N ASN A 44 -7.61 -29.40 -1.45
CA ASN A 44 -6.38 -28.82 -0.93
C ASN A 44 -6.57 -27.35 -0.55
N ALA A 45 -7.29 -26.57 -1.36
CA ALA A 45 -7.62 -25.18 -1.07
C ALA A 45 -8.50 -25.06 0.18
N ALA A 46 -9.54 -25.89 0.31
CA ALA A 46 -10.45 -25.88 1.45
C ALA A 46 -9.73 -26.24 2.77
N TRP A 47 -8.91 -27.28 2.77
CA TRP A 47 -8.10 -27.66 3.92
C TRP A 47 -7.03 -26.62 4.26
N ASN A 48 -6.38 -26.03 3.26
CA ASN A 48 -5.44 -24.93 3.49
C ASN A 48 -6.13 -23.75 4.16
N ALA A 49 -7.30 -23.37 3.66
CA ALA A 49 -8.02 -22.24 4.20
C ALA A 49 -8.55 -22.49 5.62
N LEU A 50 -8.97 -23.72 5.93
CA LEU A 50 -9.30 -24.12 7.30
C LEU A 50 -8.09 -24.01 8.23
N LEU A 51 -6.93 -24.54 7.82
CA LEU A 51 -5.70 -24.45 8.62
C LEU A 51 -5.26 -23.01 8.84
N LEU A 52 -5.33 -22.18 7.79
CA LEU A 52 -5.02 -20.76 7.91
C LEU A 52 -5.96 -20.06 8.89
N TYR A 53 -7.26 -20.35 8.83
CA TYR A 53 -8.23 -19.80 9.77
C TYR A 53 -7.90 -20.20 11.22
N VAL A 54 -7.63 -21.48 11.48
CA VAL A 54 -7.28 -21.96 12.82
C VAL A 54 -5.98 -21.32 13.31
N CYS A 55 -4.95 -21.26 12.47
CA CYS A 55 -3.68 -20.61 12.79
C CYS A 55 -3.87 -19.11 13.07
N ASP A 56 -4.69 -18.43 12.29
CA ASP A 56 -4.96 -16.99 12.44
C ASP A 56 -5.77 -16.69 13.71
N MET A 57 -6.71 -17.55 14.11
CA MET A 57 -7.37 -17.45 15.42
C MET A 57 -6.40 -17.69 16.57
N ALA A 58 -5.55 -18.73 16.47
CA ALA A 58 -4.54 -19.01 17.48
C ALA A 58 -3.53 -17.86 17.63
N LEU A 59 -3.04 -17.32 16.51
CA LEU A 59 -2.18 -16.14 16.47
C LEU A 59 -2.89 -14.91 17.05
N GLY A 60 -4.17 -14.70 16.75
CA GLY A 60 -4.95 -13.60 17.32
C GLY A 60 -5.12 -13.71 18.83
N TYR A 61 -5.35 -14.92 19.36
CA TYR A 61 -5.38 -15.16 20.79
C TYR A 61 -4.03 -14.85 21.45
N LEU A 62 -2.93 -15.38 20.90
CA LEU A 62 -1.57 -15.13 21.40
C LEU A 62 -1.23 -13.64 21.37
N LEU A 63 -1.54 -12.97 20.25
CA LEU A 63 -1.29 -11.55 20.07
C LEU A 63 -2.11 -10.72 21.07
N SER A 64 -3.39 -11.04 21.27
CA SER A 64 -4.23 -10.41 22.28
C SER A 64 -3.63 -10.54 23.69
N THR A 65 -3.18 -11.73 24.09
CA THR A 65 -2.52 -11.90 25.40
C THR A 65 -1.23 -11.10 25.51
N ALA A 66 -0.46 -11.00 24.43
CA ALA A 66 0.76 -10.19 24.40
C ALA A 66 0.46 -8.68 24.48
N LEU A 67 -0.60 -8.22 23.81
CA LEU A 67 -1.05 -6.83 23.85
C LEU A 67 -1.53 -6.44 25.26
N GLU A 68 -2.35 -7.27 25.89
CA GLU A 68 -2.82 -7.04 27.28
C GLU A 68 -1.66 -6.99 28.26
N ALA A 69 -0.68 -7.89 28.12
CA ALA A 69 0.51 -7.90 28.99
C ALA A 69 1.37 -6.62 28.86
N HIS A 70 1.30 -5.92 27.72
CA HIS A 70 2.10 -4.72 27.44
C HIS A 70 1.24 -3.46 27.25
N GLU A 71 -0.02 -3.45 27.71
CA GLU A 71 -0.97 -2.35 27.43
C GLU A 71 -0.39 -0.99 27.83
N ALA A 72 0.15 -0.86 29.03
CA ALA A 72 0.72 0.40 29.51
C ALA A 72 1.85 0.92 28.62
N TRP A 73 2.74 0.02 28.17
CA TRP A 73 3.83 0.37 27.26
C TRP A 73 3.30 0.77 25.88
N LEU A 74 2.31 0.04 25.36
CA LEU A 74 1.68 0.33 24.07
C LEU A 74 0.96 1.67 24.07
N VAL A 75 0.21 1.98 25.13
CA VAL A 75 -0.46 3.27 25.30
C VAL A 75 0.57 4.39 25.35
N GLN A 76 1.65 4.24 26.15
CA GLN A 76 2.71 5.25 26.22
C GLN A 76 3.38 5.48 24.86
N ARG A 77 3.69 4.40 24.12
CA ARG A 77 4.25 4.51 22.76
C ARG A 77 3.27 5.09 21.76
N GLY A 78 1.99 4.76 21.89
CA GLY A 78 0.92 5.33 21.08
C GLY A 78 0.83 6.83 21.28
N VAL A 79 0.86 7.32 22.53
CA VAL A 79 0.91 8.76 22.82
C VAL A 79 2.11 9.43 22.15
N GLN A 80 3.32 8.86 22.31
CA GLN A 80 4.52 9.42 21.68
C GLN A 80 4.44 9.48 20.14
N LEU A 81 3.85 8.45 19.52
CA LEU A 81 3.65 8.41 18.07
C LEU A 81 2.60 9.42 17.62
N LEU A 82 1.49 9.55 18.35
CA LEU A 82 0.44 10.51 18.04
C LEU A 82 0.94 11.94 18.25
N ASP A 83 1.74 12.21 19.29
CA ASP A 83 2.36 13.52 19.53
C ASP A 83 3.26 13.94 18.37
N ALA A 84 4.01 12.99 17.80
CA ALA A 84 4.86 13.24 16.64
C ALA A 84 4.07 13.56 15.36
N MET A 85 2.79 13.15 15.30
CA MET A 85 1.87 13.43 14.21
C MET A 85 0.90 14.57 14.52
N ASP A 86 0.99 15.16 15.71
CA ASP A 86 0.10 16.21 16.16
C ASP A 86 0.43 17.56 15.51
N ALA A 87 -0.55 18.47 15.52
CA ALA A 87 -0.44 19.78 14.92
C ALA A 87 0.81 20.58 15.40
N PRO A 88 1.19 20.59 16.68
CA PRO A 88 2.39 21.31 17.14
C PRO A 88 3.69 20.76 16.53
N ALA A 89 3.81 19.43 16.42
CA ALA A 89 4.98 18.78 15.84
C ALA A 89 5.08 19.13 14.34
N LEU A 90 4.00 19.00 13.59
CA LEU A 90 3.97 19.40 12.17
C LEU A 90 4.22 20.90 12.00
N ARG A 91 3.64 21.73 12.86
CA ARG A 91 3.83 23.18 12.83
C ARG A 91 5.30 23.55 12.99
N SER A 92 6.02 22.89 13.91
CA SER A 92 7.45 23.11 14.09
C SER A 92 8.28 22.83 12.83
N VAL A 93 7.94 21.76 12.09
CA VAL A 93 8.59 21.42 10.82
C VAL A 93 8.27 22.47 9.74
N LEU A 94 7.01 22.91 9.66
CA LEU A 94 6.59 23.93 8.70
C LEU A 94 7.19 25.31 9.01
N ASP A 95 7.31 25.67 10.28
CA ASP A 95 7.98 26.91 10.72
C ASP A 95 9.48 26.86 10.42
N TRP A 96 10.14 25.72 10.66
CA TRP A 96 11.54 25.53 10.24
C TRP A 96 11.70 25.68 8.72
N LEU A 97 10.77 25.13 7.95
CA LEU A 97 10.76 25.24 6.49
C LEU A 97 10.49 26.68 6.01
N ALA A 98 9.74 27.47 6.77
CA ALA A 98 9.52 28.89 6.47
C ALA A 98 10.76 29.76 6.76
N HIS A 99 11.62 29.37 7.70
CA HIS A 99 12.77 30.14 8.17
C HIS A 99 14.13 29.62 7.66
N TRP A 100 14.23 29.46 6.33
CA TRP A 100 15.47 29.19 5.58
C TRP A 100 16.07 27.80 5.89
N PRO A 101 15.35 26.72 5.50
CA PRO A 101 15.83 25.37 5.69
C PRO A 101 17.15 25.16 4.95
N LEU A 102 18.10 24.49 5.61
CA LEU A 102 19.44 24.19 5.05
C LEU A 102 20.23 25.44 4.60
N GLY A 103 19.87 26.63 5.09
CA GLY A 103 20.50 27.90 4.70
C GLY A 103 20.06 28.45 3.33
N ILE A 104 19.06 27.82 2.70
CA ILE A 104 18.51 28.29 1.42
C ILE A 104 17.50 29.41 1.70
N LYS A 105 17.79 30.60 1.17
CA LYS A 105 16.87 31.74 1.26
C LYS A 105 15.65 31.50 0.36
N LEU A 106 14.51 31.19 0.99
CA LEU A 106 13.23 31.02 0.32
C LEU A 106 12.50 32.36 0.19
N ASN A 107 11.42 32.36 -0.60
CA ASN A 107 10.50 33.49 -0.65
C ASN A 107 9.66 33.51 0.64
N THR A 108 9.88 34.51 1.49
CA THR A 108 9.26 34.60 2.83
C THR A 108 7.74 34.58 2.78
N GLU A 109 7.13 35.40 1.92
CA GLU A 109 5.66 35.52 1.85
C GLU A 109 5.01 34.20 1.43
N LEU A 110 5.53 33.57 0.38
CA LEU A 110 5.02 32.28 -0.08
C LEU A 110 5.25 31.16 0.96
N ALA A 111 6.38 31.20 1.67
CA ALA A 111 6.71 30.21 2.68
C ALA A 111 5.78 30.32 3.90
N LEU A 112 5.52 31.54 4.39
CA LEU A 112 4.58 31.80 5.49
C LEU A 112 3.15 31.42 5.09
N PHE A 113 2.71 31.80 3.89
CA PHE A 113 1.41 31.39 3.37
C PHE A 113 1.27 29.87 3.28
N SER A 114 2.27 29.19 2.72
CA SER A 114 2.26 27.72 2.59
C SER A 114 2.26 27.04 3.95
N ARG A 115 3.04 27.54 4.91
CA ARG A 115 3.02 27.09 6.29
C ARG A 115 1.63 27.20 6.90
N ASP A 116 0.99 28.37 6.82
CA ASP A 116 -0.31 28.60 7.47
C ASP A 116 -1.42 27.73 6.87
N VAL A 117 -1.45 27.58 5.55
CA VAL A 117 -2.41 26.69 4.89
C VAL A 117 -2.19 25.24 5.33
N LEU A 118 -0.96 24.74 5.32
CA LEU A 118 -0.69 23.34 5.72
C LEU A 118 -0.92 23.12 7.21
N ALA A 119 -0.55 24.09 8.07
CA ALA A 119 -0.81 24.01 9.49
C ALA A 119 -2.32 23.97 9.79
N SER A 120 -3.15 24.73 9.06
CA SER A 120 -4.61 24.67 9.24
C SER A 120 -5.19 23.27 9.00
N ILE A 121 -4.62 22.52 8.04
CA ILE A 121 -5.01 21.12 7.77
C ILE A 121 -4.58 20.21 8.93
N ALA A 122 -3.38 20.43 9.48
CA ALA A 122 -2.87 19.68 10.64
C ALA A 122 -3.72 19.94 11.89
N GLU A 123 -4.02 21.21 12.17
CA GLU A 123 -4.83 21.65 13.31
C GLU A 123 -6.25 21.09 13.25
N ALA A 124 -6.88 21.09 12.06
CA ALA A 124 -8.18 20.47 11.87
C ALA A 124 -8.14 18.96 12.14
N HIS A 125 -7.15 18.25 11.60
CA HIS A 125 -7.01 16.80 11.83
C HIS A 125 -6.71 16.48 13.30
N SER A 126 -5.87 17.28 13.95
CA SER A 126 -5.60 17.16 15.38
C SER A 126 -6.90 17.28 16.19
N ALA A 127 -7.67 18.33 15.97
CA ALA A 127 -8.90 18.60 16.72
C ALA A 127 -9.97 17.51 16.54
N TYR A 128 -10.18 17.03 15.30
CA TYR A 128 -11.28 16.13 14.98
C TYR A 128 -10.92 14.64 14.99
N VAL A 129 -9.64 14.29 14.89
CA VAL A 129 -9.18 12.89 14.78
C VAL A 129 -8.22 12.51 15.89
N LEU A 130 -7.14 13.27 16.09
CA LEU A 130 -6.11 12.90 17.08
C LEU A 130 -6.60 13.07 18.51
N GLN A 131 -7.19 14.22 18.86
CA GLN A 131 -7.64 14.50 20.23
C GLN A 131 -8.65 13.46 20.75
N PRO A 132 -9.67 13.04 20.00
CA PRO A 132 -10.53 11.92 20.40
C PRO A 132 -9.77 10.61 20.57
N LEU A 133 -8.80 10.32 19.70
CA LEU A 133 -8.00 9.10 19.77
C LEU A 133 -7.07 9.10 21.00
N PHE A 134 -6.46 10.24 21.34
CA PHE A 134 -5.68 10.42 22.56
C PHE A 134 -6.52 10.14 23.81
N ALA A 135 -7.71 10.74 23.89
CA ALA A 135 -8.60 10.60 25.05
C ALA A 135 -9.04 9.15 25.29
N HIS A 136 -9.16 8.35 24.21
CA HIS A 136 -9.66 6.98 24.27
C HIS A 136 -8.60 5.95 23.88
N LEU A 137 -7.30 6.28 23.94
CA LEU A 137 -6.25 5.41 23.43
C LEU A 137 -6.17 4.06 24.17
N SER A 138 -6.31 4.05 25.49
CA SER A 138 -6.37 2.79 26.26
C SER A 138 -7.60 1.95 25.86
N GLN A 139 -8.77 2.57 25.69
CA GLN A 139 -9.97 1.86 25.22
C GLN A 139 -9.79 1.33 23.79
N PHE A 140 -9.11 2.06 22.92
CA PHE A 140 -8.75 1.61 21.58
C PHE A 140 -7.84 0.37 21.63
N VAL A 141 -6.79 0.40 22.46
CA VAL A 141 -5.89 -0.76 22.63
C VAL A 141 -6.65 -1.97 23.20
N GLN A 142 -7.54 -1.77 24.17
CA GLN A 142 -8.40 -2.84 24.70
C GLN A 142 -9.37 -3.38 23.63
N GLY A 143 -9.96 -2.50 22.82
CA GLY A 143 -10.77 -2.88 21.66
C GLY A 143 -9.96 -3.72 20.66
N CYS A 144 -8.71 -3.34 20.37
CA CYS A 144 -7.80 -4.13 19.55
C CYS A 144 -7.51 -5.51 20.16
N CYS A 145 -7.31 -5.61 21.47
CA CYS A 145 -7.12 -6.88 22.17
C CYS A 145 -8.35 -7.79 22.00
N TRP A 146 -9.55 -7.23 22.16
CA TRP A 146 -10.81 -7.95 22.01
C TRP A 146 -11.04 -8.42 20.57
N VAL A 147 -10.87 -7.53 19.59
CA VAL A 147 -10.98 -7.86 18.16
C VAL A 147 -9.99 -8.96 17.77
N SER A 148 -8.74 -8.87 18.22
CA SER A 148 -7.72 -9.89 17.92
C SER A 148 -8.08 -11.25 18.51
N ARG A 149 -8.61 -11.28 19.74
CA ARG A 149 -9.02 -12.51 20.43
C ARG A 149 -10.22 -13.18 19.79
N CYS A 150 -11.24 -12.42 19.44
CA CYS A 150 -12.49 -12.95 18.90
C CYS A 150 -12.43 -13.22 17.41
N LEU A 151 -11.72 -12.38 16.67
CA LEU A 151 -11.73 -12.37 15.22
C LEU A 151 -10.37 -12.67 14.61
N GLY A 152 -9.30 -12.97 15.35
CA GLY A 152 -8.00 -13.37 14.80
C GLY A 152 -7.03 -12.21 14.47
N ALA A 153 -5.79 -12.57 14.12
CA ALA A 153 -4.71 -11.62 13.91
C ALA A 153 -4.88 -10.78 12.62
N THR A 154 -5.33 -11.38 11.52
CA THR A 154 -5.51 -10.66 10.24
C THR A 154 -6.56 -9.54 10.32
N VAL A 155 -7.61 -9.71 11.13
CA VAL A 155 -8.61 -8.65 11.35
C VAL A 155 -8.03 -7.52 12.19
N LEU A 156 -7.25 -7.82 13.23
CA LEU A 156 -6.53 -6.78 13.98
C LEU A 156 -5.62 -5.97 13.05
N LEU A 157 -4.81 -6.65 12.23
CA LEU A 157 -3.94 -5.96 11.26
C LEU A 157 -4.73 -5.08 10.29
N SER A 158 -5.94 -5.50 9.91
CA SER A 158 -6.83 -4.70 9.06
C SER A 158 -7.34 -3.44 9.80
N VAL A 159 -7.72 -3.56 11.08
CA VAL A 159 -8.08 -2.40 11.92
C VAL A 159 -6.90 -1.43 12.07
N LEU A 160 -5.68 -1.95 12.25
CA LEU A 160 -4.47 -1.12 12.32
C LEU A 160 -4.16 -0.42 10.98
N LEU A 161 -4.40 -1.09 9.84
CA LEU A 161 -4.29 -0.49 8.51
C LEU A 161 -5.29 0.65 8.32
N ASP A 162 -6.54 0.45 8.70
CA ASP A 162 -7.58 1.49 8.60
C ASP A 162 -7.24 2.68 9.51
N THR A 163 -6.75 2.40 10.73
CA THR A 163 -6.28 3.42 11.68
C THR A 163 -5.12 4.22 11.10
N LEU A 164 -4.15 3.56 10.47
CA LEU A 164 -3.02 4.23 9.80
C LEU A 164 -3.49 5.14 8.67
N MET A 165 -4.49 4.73 7.89
CA MET A 165 -5.04 5.53 6.78
C MET A 165 -5.79 6.77 7.30
N VAL A 166 -6.55 6.63 8.38
CA VAL A 166 -7.21 7.76 9.05
C VAL A 166 -6.18 8.72 9.65
N LEU A 167 -5.15 8.17 10.30
CA LEU A 167 -4.07 8.93 10.92
C LEU A 167 -3.25 9.71 9.88
N GLY A 168 -2.94 9.09 8.73
CA GLY A 168 -2.21 9.70 7.62
C GLY A 168 -3.05 10.60 6.69
N MET A 169 -4.35 10.77 6.95
CA MET A 169 -5.25 11.49 6.06
C MET A 169 -4.84 12.95 5.83
N HIS A 170 -4.40 13.65 6.88
CA HIS A 170 -3.94 15.04 6.78
C HIS A 170 -2.69 15.15 5.91
N VAL A 171 -1.72 14.24 6.06
CA VAL A 171 -0.52 14.17 5.21
C VAL A 171 -0.88 13.95 3.75
N ARG A 172 -1.85 13.06 3.47
CA ARG A 172 -2.36 12.85 2.11
C ARG A 172 -3.03 14.10 1.54
N GLY A 173 -3.81 14.82 2.35
CA GLY A 173 -4.45 16.09 1.97
C GLY A 173 -3.43 17.18 1.65
N MET A 174 -2.44 17.35 2.52
CA MET A 174 -1.30 18.26 2.30
C MET A 174 -0.53 17.89 1.03
N TYR A 175 -0.22 16.60 0.83
CA TYR A 175 0.47 16.12 -0.36
C TYR A 175 -0.32 16.44 -1.62
N PHE A 176 -1.63 16.19 -1.61
CA PHE A 176 -2.50 16.53 -2.73
C PHE A 176 -2.41 18.02 -3.04
N LEU A 177 -2.57 18.90 -2.06
CA LEU A 177 -2.51 20.35 -2.26
C LEU A 177 -1.15 20.79 -2.83
N VAL A 178 -0.05 20.45 -2.17
CA VAL A 178 1.29 20.92 -2.56
C VAL A 178 1.73 20.32 -3.90
N ARG A 179 1.35 19.08 -4.19
CA ARG A 179 1.58 18.46 -5.51
C ARG A 179 0.92 19.26 -6.64
N HIS A 180 -0.31 19.77 -6.44
CA HIS A 180 -0.97 20.58 -7.47
C HIS A 180 -0.21 21.88 -7.72
N VAL A 181 0.24 22.54 -6.66
CA VAL A 181 1.07 23.75 -6.76
C VAL A 181 2.39 23.43 -7.47
N TYR A 182 3.09 22.36 -7.08
CA TYR A 182 4.32 21.93 -7.72
C TYR A 182 4.15 21.64 -9.23
N LEU A 183 3.09 20.93 -9.61
CA LEU A 183 2.78 20.64 -11.01
C LEU A 183 2.42 21.90 -11.80
N PHE A 184 1.72 22.86 -11.17
CA PHE A 184 1.47 24.16 -11.77
C PHE A 184 2.78 24.89 -12.06
N PHE A 185 3.66 25.00 -11.06
CA PHE A 185 4.95 25.68 -11.19
C PHE A 185 5.85 25.05 -12.26
N THR A 186 5.96 23.71 -12.28
CA THR A 186 6.77 23.01 -13.29
C THR A 186 6.23 23.17 -14.71
N ARG A 187 4.90 23.10 -14.89
CA ARG A 187 4.26 23.31 -16.20
C ARG A 187 4.39 24.75 -16.67
N ALA A 188 4.16 25.71 -15.78
CA ALA A 188 4.29 27.14 -16.07
C ALA A 188 5.75 27.47 -16.45
N ALA A 189 6.72 26.97 -15.69
CA ALA A 189 8.15 27.15 -15.97
C ALA A 189 8.53 26.56 -17.33
N GLY A 190 8.06 25.35 -17.64
CA GLY A 190 8.25 24.73 -18.95
C GLY A 190 7.69 25.57 -20.10
N SER A 191 6.44 26.06 -19.97
CA SER A 191 5.82 26.88 -21.01
C SER A 191 6.51 28.23 -21.22
N LEU A 192 6.95 28.88 -20.14
CA LEU A 192 7.68 30.14 -20.20
C LEU A 192 9.08 29.95 -20.78
N PHE A 193 9.74 28.84 -20.42
CA PHE A 193 11.03 28.48 -20.99
C PHE A 193 10.95 28.21 -22.49
N ASP A 194 9.90 27.52 -22.95
CA ASP A 194 9.64 27.34 -24.38
C ASP A 194 9.40 28.69 -25.08
N MET A 195 8.67 29.62 -24.44
CA MET A 195 8.44 30.95 -24.97
C MET A 195 9.73 31.75 -25.18
N PHE A 196 10.72 31.70 -24.25
CA PHE A 196 12.03 32.34 -24.47
C PHE A 196 12.80 31.77 -25.65
N ARG A 197 12.57 30.50 -25.97
CA ARG A 197 13.21 29.83 -27.09
C ARG A 197 12.50 30.11 -28.42
N GLY A 198 11.45 30.94 -28.42
CA GLY A 198 10.60 31.15 -29.59
C GLY A 198 9.81 29.88 -29.96
N LYS A 199 9.48 29.04 -28.97
CA LYS A 199 8.76 27.78 -29.17
C LYS A 199 7.41 27.81 -28.50
N LYS A 200 6.40 27.29 -29.19
CA LYS A 200 5.05 27.10 -28.67
C LYS A 200 4.68 25.62 -28.72
N ARG A 201 4.16 25.11 -27.61
CA ARG A 201 3.66 23.75 -27.55
C ARG A 201 2.26 23.67 -28.14
N ASN A 202 2.08 22.86 -29.18
CA ASN A 202 0.82 22.78 -29.92
C ASN A 202 -0.08 21.67 -29.35
N PRO A 203 -1.26 22.01 -28.78
CA PRO A 203 -2.16 21.01 -28.20
C PRO A 203 -2.80 20.09 -29.26
N ILE A 204 -2.87 20.52 -30.53
CA ILE A 204 -3.52 19.77 -31.62
C ILE A 204 -2.60 18.64 -32.14
N HIS A 205 -1.29 18.86 -32.14
CA HIS A 205 -0.29 17.89 -32.61
C HIS A 205 0.39 17.16 -31.45
N HIS A 206 -0.40 16.64 -30.51
CA HIS A 206 0.09 15.85 -29.38
C HIS A 206 1.22 16.53 -28.57
N GLY A 207 1.20 17.86 -28.46
CA GLY A 207 2.18 18.60 -27.67
C GLY A 207 3.54 18.79 -28.33
N ARG A 208 3.63 18.72 -29.68
CA ARG A 208 4.83 19.07 -30.45
C ARG A 208 5.24 20.53 -30.20
N LEU A 209 6.55 20.79 -30.17
CA LEU A 209 7.11 22.15 -30.09
C LEU A 209 7.24 22.72 -31.51
N ASP A 210 6.40 23.70 -31.83
CA ASP A 210 6.45 24.44 -33.09
C ASP A 210 7.16 25.79 -32.86
N THR A 211 7.83 26.31 -33.89
CA THR A 211 8.40 27.67 -33.85
C THR A 211 7.28 28.70 -33.84
N ALA A 212 7.37 29.68 -32.95
CA ALA A 212 6.40 30.75 -32.83
C ALA A 212 7.12 32.10 -32.82
N GLU A 213 6.58 33.04 -33.58
CA GLU A 213 7.01 34.43 -33.55
C GLU A 213 6.26 35.13 -32.41
N TYR A 214 7.02 35.69 -31.47
CA TYR A 214 6.50 36.43 -30.33
C TYR A 214 6.87 37.90 -30.48
N GLU A 215 5.93 38.80 -30.19
CA GLU A 215 6.21 40.23 -30.10
C GLU A 215 7.15 40.53 -28.93
N VAL A 216 7.89 41.64 -29.03
CA VAL A 216 8.87 42.07 -28.02
C VAL A 216 8.22 42.21 -26.63
N ASP A 217 7.02 42.80 -26.57
CA ASP A 217 6.29 43.01 -25.32
C ASP A 217 5.88 41.68 -24.66
N GLN A 218 5.50 40.69 -25.46
CA GLN A 218 5.15 39.35 -24.98
C GLN A 218 6.38 38.62 -24.41
N LEU A 219 7.52 38.74 -25.08
CA LEU A 219 8.78 38.18 -24.60
C LEU A 219 9.22 38.86 -23.30
N PHE A 220 9.05 40.18 -23.20
CA PHE A 220 9.36 40.95 -22.01
C PHE A 220 8.50 40.52 -20.81
N LEU A 221 7.18 40.46 -20.99
CA LEU A 221 6.25 39.97 -19.96
C LEU A 221 6.58 38.54 -19.54
N GLY A 222 6.90 37.68 -20.52
CA GLY A 222 7.40 36.34 -20.28
C GLY A 222 8.60 36.31 -19.35
N THR A 223 9.59 37.15 -19.64
CA THR A 223 10.85 37.24 -18.90
C THR A 223 10.59 37.59 -17.44
N ILE A 224 9.72 38.58 -17.19
CA ILE A 224 9.32 38.97 -15.83
C ILE A 224 8.60 37.80 -15.13
N LEU A 225 7.65 37.15 -15.78
CA LEU A 225 6.90 36.06 -15.15
C LEU A 225 7.79 34.84 -14.87
N PHE A 226 8.70 34.51 -15.77
CA PHE A 226 9.64 33.41 -15.57
C PHE A 226 10.63 33.68 -14.45
N THR A 227 11.22 34.89 -14.43
CA THR A 227 12.16 35.26 -13.36
C THR A 227 11.47 35.18 -12.01
N LEU A 228 10.24 35.72 -11.88
CA LEU A 228 9.42 35.56 -10.68
C LEU A 228 9.19 34.08 -10.34
N LEU A 229 8.75 33.28 -11.30
CA LEU A 229 8.45 31.87 -11.08
C LEU A 229 9.68 31.07 -10.63
N VAL A 230 10.84 31.30 -11.26
CA VAL A 230 12.12 30.66 -10.89
C VAL A 230 12.55 31.06 -9.49
N PHE A 231 12.32 32.31 -9.06
CA PHE A 231 12.62 32.73 -7.68
C PHE A 231 11.65 32.16 -6.64
N LEU A 232 10.39 31.90 -7.01
CA LEU A 232 9.42 31.26 -6.11
C LEU A 232 9.58 29.73 -6.07
N PHE A 233 10.08 29.12 -7.15
CA PHE A 233 10.16 27.67 -7.33
C PHE A 233 10.90 26.92 -6.20
N PRO A 234 12.06 27.38 -5.68
CA PRO A 234 12.74 26.70 -4.57
C PRO A 234 11.85 26.52 -3.34
N THR A 235 10.99 27.50 -3.06
CA THR A 235 10.04 27.43 -1.93
C THR A 235 9.04 26.31 -2.16
N VAL A 236 8.40 26.28 -3.33
CA VAL A 236 7.44 25.23 -3.69
C VAL A 236 8.09 23.85 -3.68
N LEU A 237 9.31 23.74 -4.20
CA LEU A 237 10.06 22.48 -4.24
C LEU A 237 10.35 21.95 -2.82
N MET A 238 10.79 22.81 -1.90
CA MET A 238 11.09 22.41 -0.52
C MET A 238 9.84 21.94 0.24
N PHE A 239 8.72 22.66 0.11
CA PHE A 239 7.44 22.23 0.68
C PHE A 239 6.94 20.93 0.04
N TYR A 240 7.06 20.80 -1.27
CA TYR A 240 6.70 19.58 -1.98
C TYR A 240 7.51 18.38 -1.51
N ALA A 241 8.84 18.49 -1.48
CA ALA A 241 9.73 17.40 -1.11
C ALA A 241 9.48 16.92 0.33
N THR A 242 9.30 17.86 1.28
CA THR A 242 9.07 17.54 2.70
C THR A 242 7.75 16.77 2.88
N VAL A 243 6.66 17.28 2.30
CA VAL A 243 5.34 16.63 2.42
C VAL A 243 5.29 15.32 1.62
N ALA A 244 5.93 15.25 0.46
CA ALA A 244 6.04 14.03 -0.33
C ALA A 244 6.82 12.93 0.43
N ALA A 245 7.91 13.29 1.12
CA ALA A 245 8.66 12.36 1.95
C ALA A 245 7.81 11.81 3.12
N ALA A 246 7.05 12.68 3.80
CA ALA A 246 6.13 12.26 4.85
C ALA A 246 5.03 11.33 4.32
N HIS A 247 4.41 11.67 3.18
CA HIS A 247 3.39 10.83 2.57
C HIS A 247 3.94 9.47 2.11
N LEU A 248 5.15 9.46 1.53
CA LEU A 248 5.83 8.22 1.15
C LEU A 248 6.14 7.35 2.36
N ALA A 249 6.56 7.92 3.50
CA ALA A 249 6.80 7.18 4.72
C ALA A 249 5.52 6.47 5.21
N VAL A 250 4.38 7.16 5.22
CA VAL A 250 3.07 6.57 5.56
C VAL A 250 2.73 5.42 4.59
N LEU A 251 2.92 5.63 3.28
CA LEU A 251 2.68 4.59 2.27
C LEU A 251 3.60 3.37 2.41
N CYS A 252 4.85 3.55 2.80
CA CYS A 252 5.77 2.45 3.06
C CYS A 252 5.30 1.59 4.24
N VAL A 253 4.85 2.21 5.34
CA VAL A 253 4.28 1.49 6.49
C VAL A 253 3.01 0.75 6.07
N TYR A 254 2.13 1.41 5.30
CA TYR A 254 0.91 0.81 4.76
C TYR A 254 1.22 -0.40 3.87
N ALA A 255 2.14 -0.27 2.91
CA ALA A 255 2.55 -1.36 2.03
C ALA A 255 3.15 -2.54 2.79
N GLY A 256 3.91 -2.27 3.86
CA GLY A 256 4.43 -3.29 4.77
C GLY A 256 3.33 -4.08 5.47
N LEU A 257 2.37 -3.39 6.11
CA LEU A 257 1.25 -4.05 6.80
C LEU A 257 0.34 -4.82 5.82
N VAL A 258 0.02 -4.25 4.65
CA VAL A 258 -0.78 -4.94 3.62
C VAL A 258 -0.06 -6.21 3.15
N SER A 259 1.25 -6.13 2.91
CA SER A 259 2.04 -7.30 2.52
C SER A 259 2.05 -8.37 3.62
N LEU A 260 2.12 -7.98 4.89
CA LEU A 260 2.03 -8.90 6.02
C LEU A 260 0.67 -9.62 6.08
N VAL A 261 -0.43 -8.88 5.90
CA VAL A 261 -1.78 -9.48 5.85
C VAL A 261 -1.90 -10.50 4.71
N ARG A 262 -1.48 -10.12 3.49
CA ARG A 262 -1.49 -11.02 2.33
C ARG A 262 -0.57 -12.22 2.53
N LEU A 263 0.58 -12.04 3.18
CA LEU A 263 1.51 -13.13 3.46
C LEU A 263 0.85 -14.16 4.38
N LEU A 264 0.23 -13.71 5.47
CA LEU A 264 -0.49 -14.58 6.40
C LEU A 264 -1.62 -15.35 5.71
N GLY A 265 -2.35 -14.74 4.78
CA GLY A 265 -3.43 -15.40 4.04
C GLY A 265 -2.99 -16.27 2.86
N ALA A 266 -1.77 -16.07 2.34
CA ALA A 266 -1.23 -16.84 1.21
C ALA A 266 -0.38 -18.06 1.64
N LEU A 267 -0.23 -18.33 2.93
CA LEU A 267 0.59 -19.44 3.44
C LEU A 267 0.03 -20.81 2.98
N PRO A 268 0.81 -21.63 2.27
CA PRO A 268 0.37 -22.94 1.76
C PRO A 268 0.54 -24.03 2.85
N LEU A 269 0.05 -23.77 4.07
CA LEU A 269 0.23 -24.65 5.24
C LEU A 269 -0.16 -26.10 4.97
N TYR A 270 -1.34 -26.34 4.38
CA TYR A 270 -1.80 -27.70 4.10
C TYR A 270 -0.91 -28.41 3.08
N THR A 271 -0.52 -27.70 2.02
CA THR A 271 0.36 -28.22 0.99
C THR A 271 1.74 -28.57 1.56
N LEU A 272 2.26 -27.75 2.48
CA LEU A 272 3.53 -28.00 3.17
C LEU A 272 3.44 -29.20 4.12
N ILE A 273 2.37 -29.32 4.91
CA ILE A 273 2.15 -30.48 5.78
C ILE A 273 2.05 -31.76 4.95
N LEU A 274 1.25 -31.75 3.88
CA LEU A 274 1.14 -32.92 3.00
C LEU A 274 2.46 -33.25 2.32
N ARG A 275 3.25 -32.25 1.91
CA ARG A 275 4.57 -32.47 1.32
C ARG A 275 5.49 -33.24 2.28
N VAL A 276 5.47 -32.89 3.56
CA VAL A 276 6.30 -33.55 4.60
C VAL A 276 5.76 -34.92 4.97
N TRP A 277 4.45 -35.03 5.22
CA TRP A 277 3.85 -36.28 5.71
C TRP A 277 3.63 -37.32 4.61
N ASN A 278 3.07 -36.90 3.47
CA ASN A 278 2.73 -37.80 2.38
C ASN A 278 2.86 -37.09 1.03
N SER A 279 4.09 -37.06 0.53
CA SER A 279 4.45 -36.37 -0.71
C SER A 279 3.70 -36.89 -1.95
N ALA A 280 3.21 -38.14 -1.92
CA ALA A 280 2.36 -38.72 -2.97
C ALA A 280 0.95 -38.09 -3.02
N ARG A 281 0.52 -37.39 -1.96
CA ARG A 281 -0.76 -36.66 -1.92
C ARG A 281 -0.71 -35.27 -2.59
N VAL A 282 0.46 -34.81 -3.05
CA VAL A 282 0.59 -33.56 -3.82
C VAL A 282 1.48 -33.76 -5.06
N PRO A 283 1.06 -34.59 -6.03
CA PRO A 283 1.85 -34.84 -7.23
C PRO A 283 1.81 -33.61 -8.13
N CYS A 284 2.98 -33.13 -8.55
CA CYS A 284 3.12 -32.03 -9.49
C CYS A 284 3.74 -32.49 -10.83
N GLY A 285 3.93 -33.80 -10.99
CA GLY A 285 4.45 -34.39 -12.21
C GLY A 285 4.83 -35.85 -12.06
N VAL A 286 5.38 -36.40 -13.15
CA VAL A 286 5.88 -37.77 -13.22
C VAL A 286 7.33 -37.69 -13.70
N ALA A 287 8.26 -38.26 -12.94
CA ALA A 287 9.63 -38.45 -13.40
C ALA A 287 9.82 -39.89 -13.90
N LEU A 288 10.45 -40.02 -15.06
CA LEU A 288 10.91 -41.29 -15.58
C LEU A 288 12.18 -41.69 -14.84
N VAL A 289 12.13 -42.81 -14.13
CA VAL A 289 13.27 -43.42 -13.43
C VAL A 289 13.61 -44.72 -14.14
N GLY A 290 14.53 -44.65 -15.10
CA GLY A 290 14.88 -45.78 -15.98
C GLY A 290 13.95 -45.93 -17.19
N GLN A 291 14.12 -47.01 -17.97
CA GLN A 291 13.41 -47.18 -19.26
C GLN A 291 11.90 -47.44 -19.12
N TYR A 292 11.40 -47.90 -17.97
CA TYR A 292 9.99 -48.33 -17.81
C TYR A 292 9.33 -48.00 -16.46
N ARG A 293 9.94 -47.15 -15.61
CA ARG A 293 9.38 -46.81 -14.29
C ARG A 293 9.02 -45.33 -14.23
N MET A 294 7.73 -45.05 -14.08
CA MET A 294 7.22 -43.72 -13.76
C MET A 294 7.09 -43.58 -12.24
N LYS A 295 7.73 -42.56 -11.66
CA LYS A 295 7.53 -42.15 -10.25
C LYS A 295 6.80 -40.82 -10.22
N GLY A 296 5.75 -40.71 -9.42
CA GLY A 296 5.13 -39.43 -9.12
C GLY A 296 6.10 -38.54 -8.34
N CYS A 297 6.31 -37.32 -8.81
CA CYS A 297 7.11 -36.32 -8.10
C CYS A 297 6.20 -35.41 -7.27
N ALA A 298 6.59 -35.21 -6.02
CA ALA A 298 5.99 -34.21 -5.16
C ALA A 298 6.18 -32.80 -5.75
N ILE A 299 5.28 -31.87 -5.41
CA ILE A 299 5.42 -30.46 -5.78
C ILE A 299 6.80 -29.90 -5.41
N GLY A 300 7.38 -29.05 -6.26
CA GLY A 300 8.62 -28.33 -5.95
C GLY A 300 8.40 -27.33 -4.79
N LEU A 301 9.44 -27.04 -4.00
CA LEU A 301 9.29 -26.09 -2.88
C LEU A 301 8.98 -24.68 -3.42
N THR A 302 9.63 -24.32 -4.52
CA THR A 302 9.40 -23.07 -5.28
C THR A 302 7.95 -22.96 -5.76
N ALA A 303 7.39 -24.04 -6.32
CA ALA A 303 6.00 -24.08 -6.77
C ALA A 303 5.02 -23.98 -5.59
N ALA A 304 5.32 -24.62 -4.45
CA ALA A 304 4.50 -24.51 -3.25
C ALA A 304 4.51 -23.08 -2.66
N LEU A 305 5.66 -22.41 -2.67
CA LEU A 305 5.84 -21.06 -2.11
C LEU A 305 5.51 -19.93 -3.09
N ALA A 306 5.14 -20.23 -4.34
CA ALA A 306 4.77 -19.24 -5.35
C ALA A 306 3.73 -18.20 -4.87
N PRO A 307 2.69 -18.56 -4.08
CA PRO A 307 1.73 -17.58 -3.55
C PRO A 307 2.35 -16.51 -2.65
N LEU A 308 3.44 -16.83 -1.95
CA LEU A 308 4.13 -15.87 -1.07
C LEU A 308 4.82 -14.77 -1.88
N HIS A 309 5.35 -15.11 -3.06
CA HIS A 309 5.96 -14.13 -3.94
C HIS A 309 4.95 -13.08 -4.41
N SER A 310 3.73 -13.52 -4.76
CA SER A 310 2.63 -12.60 -5.10
C SER A 310 2.16 -11.76 -3.91
N ALA A 311 2.22 -12.30 -2.69
CA ALA A 311 1.84 -11.56 -1.49
C ALA A 311 2.77 -10.38 -1.18
N LEU A 312 4.06 -10.49 -1.54
CA LEU A 312 5.09 -9.45 -1.34
C LEU A 312 5.10 -8.37 -2.43
N ARG A 313 4.20 -8.45 -3.42
CA ARG A 313 4.15 -7.49 -4.54
C ARG A 313 4.05 -6.01 -4.10
N PRO A 314 3.27 -5.60 -3.07
CA PRO A 314 3.21 -4.20 -2.66
C PRO A 314 4.57 -3.64 -2.21
N LEU A 315 5.41 -4.46 -1.59
CA LEU A 315 6.78 -4.06 -1.22
C LEU A 315 7.69 -3.89 -2.43
N ALA A 316 7.49 -4.69 -3.48
CA ALA A 316 8.25 -4.57 -4.72
C ALA A 316 7.96 -3.27 -5.49
N GLU A 317 6.84 -2.61 -5.20
CA GLU A 317 6.42 -1.37 -5.86
C GLU A 317 6.91 -0.09 -5.14
N VAL A 318 7.49 -0.22 -3.94
CA VAL A 318 8.06 0.91 -3.18
C VAL A 318 9.07 1.74 -4.02
N PRO A 319 10.00 1.14 -4.78
CA PRO A 319 10.92 1.91 -5.64
C PRO A 319 10.19 2.71 -6.73
N HIS A 320 9.10 2.18 -7.27
CA HIS A 320 8.27 2.89 -8.24
C HIS A 320 7.53 4.06 -7.59
N LEU A 321 7.06 3.91 -6.34
CA LEU A 321 6.46 5.02 -5.58
C LEU A 321 7.47 6.14 -5.32
N VAL A 322 8.71 5.81 -4.97
CA VAL A 322 9.80 6.80 -4.86
C VAL A 322 9.96 7.57 -6.17
N TRP A 323 10.01 6.86 -7.31
CA TRP A 323 10.09 7.49 -8.62
C TRP A 323 8.88 8.40 -8.93
N CYS A 324 7.67 7.94 -8.59
CA CYS A 324 6.45 8.74 -8.75
C CYS A 324 6.49 10.03 -7.91
N ALA A 325 7.01 9.95 -6.67
CA ALA A 325 7.19 11.12 -5.81
C ALA A 325 8.19 12.12 -6.40
N LEU A 326 9.27 11.65 -7.02
CA LEU A 326 10.23 12.55 -7.67
C LEU A 326 9.61 13.26 -8.89
N CYS A 327 8.77 12.55 -9.64
CA CYS A 327 8.15 13.06 -10.87
C CYS A 327 6.86 13.87 -10.66
N GLY A 328 6.35 14.03 -9.44
CA GLY A 328 5.04 14.65 -9.21
C GLY A 328 3.85 13.78 -9.63
N ALA A 329 4.06 12.48 -9.85
CA ALA A 329 3.02 11.53 -10.21
C ALA A 329 2.13 11.19 -8.98
N PRO A 330 0.89 10.72 -9.19
CA PRO A 330 0.03 10.32 -8.07
C PRO A 330 0.67 9.15 -7.32
N LEU A 331 0.68 9.23 -5.98
CA LEU A 331 1.21 8.19 -5.11
C LEU A 331 0.07 7.33 -4.60
N HIS A 332 -0.08 6.13 -5.16
CA HIS A 332 -1.04 5.13 -4.72
C HIS A 332 -0.39 3.75 -4.78
N VAL A 333 -0.51 2.97 -3.71
CA VAL A 333 -0.19 1.54 -3.74
C VAL A 333 -1.35 0.85 -4.45
N PRO A 334 -1.14 0.13 -5.57
CA PRO A 334 -2.20 -0.67 -6.17
C PRO A 334 -2.60 -1.80 -5.21
N LEU A 335 -3.90 -1.86 -4.94
CA LEU A 335 -4.53 -2.90 -4.12
C LEU A 335 -4.61 -4.25 -4.85
#